data_AF-A9DE48-F1
#
_entry.id   AF-A9DE48-F1
#
_cell.length_a   1.000
_cell.length_b   1.000
_cell.length_c   1.000
_cell.angle_alpha   90.00
_cell.angle_beta   90.00
_cell.angle_gamma   90.00
#
_symmetry.space_group_name_H-M   'P 1'
#
loop_
_entity.id
_entity.type
_entity.pdbx_description
1 polymer ?
#
loop_
_entity_poly.entity_id
_entity_poly.type
_entity_poly.pdbx_seq_one_letter_code
_entity_poly.pdbx_strand_id
1 'polypeptide(L)'
;MLFSNDAFGQHYCDERLFNDEVDQTELMDQCLRYYANILTPFSPLVTAKIHEILSFNLPVDMIATAHGVVWRKDATQIIHKYLEWADQYQEDRITIFYDSMSNNTRMMADAIAQGIYEVDPQVAVKIFNVSRHDKNEILTSLFRSKGVLVGSSTMNNVMMPKVAGMLEEITGLRFKNKKAGAFGSFGWNGGAVDRIHTRLTDAGFETVLGLKTKWKPDGKALLACREHGKEVARQWALHPLKVLDIKQEKPAVNDPVMPVNKPTESASQAEVASVSTTDFAGQSLVCTVCQWVYDPALGEPNQDVAPGTEWQDVPDYFLCPDCSLGKAVFEPLAKEVAA
;
A
#
# COMPACT_ATOMS: atom_id res chain seq x y z
N MET A 1 -41.25 -3.45 17.22
CA MET A 1 -39.95 -3.21 17.89
C MET A 1 -39.22 -4.53 18.02
N LEU A 2 -37.98 -4.61 17.54
CA LEU A 2 -37.11 -5.79 17.59
C LEU A 2 -36.05 -5.59 18.68
N PHE A 3 -35.89 -6.54 19.59
CA PHE A 3 -34.79 -6.55 20.58
C PHE A 3 -33.72 -7.54 20.10
N SER A 4 -32.59 -7.05 19.60
CA SER A 4 -31.61 -7.85 18.84
C SER A 4 -30.35 -8.24 19.61
N ASN A 5 -30.22 -7.81 20.87
CA ASN A 5 -29.01 -7.96 21.69
C ASN A 5 -27.77 -7.41 20.95
N ASP A 6 -26.80 -8.26 20.63
CA ASP A 6 -25.55 -7.88 19.97
C ASP A 6 -25.70 -7.57 18.48
N ALA A 7 -26.69 -8.19 17.81
CA ALA A 7 -26.89 -7.99 16.39
C ALA A 7 -27.37 -6.55 16.14
N PHE A 8 -26.78 -5.88 15.15
CA PHE A 8 -26.98 -4.47 14.80
C PHE A 8 -26.48 -3.46 15.85
N GLY A 9 -25.81 -3.93 16.91
CA GLY A 9 -25.23 -3.09 17.96
C GLY A 9 -23.82 -2.60 17.64
N GLN A 10 -23.32 -1.71 18.51
CA GLN A 10 -22.01 -1.09 18.38
C GLN A 10 -21.51 -0.57 19.73
N HIS A 11 -20.19 -0.52 19.91
CA HIS A 11 -19.58 0.10 21.08
C HIS A 11 -19.40 1.59 20.83
N TYR A 12 -20.47 2.36 21.04
CA TYR A 12 -20.50 3.81 20.90
C TYR A 12 -21.24 4.43 22.08
N CYS A 13 -20.56 5.32 22.80
CA CYS A 13 -21.11 5.96 23.99
C CYS A 13 -21.50 7.39 23.64
N ASP A 14 -22.78 7.70 23.82
CA ASP A 14 -23.36 9.03 23.70
C ASP A 14 -24.51 9.14 24.72
N GLU A 15 -24.80 10.34 25.21
CA GLU A 15 -25.93 10.60 26.11
C GLU A 15 -27.29 10.42 25.40
N ARG A 16 -27.29 10.57 24.07
CA ARG A 16 -28.47 10.43 23.22
C ARG A 16 -28.67 8.97 22.85
N LEU A 17 -29.91 8.50 22.98
CA LEU A 17 -30.24 7.09 22.80
C LEU A 17 -30.49 6.70 21.34
N PHE A 18 -30.90 7.63 20.48
CA PHE A 18 -31.44 7.29 19.16
C PHE A 18 -30.47 7.58 18.02
N ASN A 19 -30.52 6.73 16.98
CA ASN A 19 -29.58 6.81 15.86
C ASN A 19 -29.60 8.15 15.12
N ASP A 20 -30.73 8.85 15.04
CA ASP A 20 -30.85 10.14 14.36
C ASP A 20 -30.38 11.34 15.18
N GLU A 21 -30.01 11.13 16.45
CA GLU A 21 -29.59 12.19 17.36
C GLU A 21 -28.06 12.29 17.48
N VAL A 22 -27.32 11.29 16.99
CA VAL A 22 -25.86 11.18 17.12
C VAL A 22 -25.11 11.51 15.83
N ASP A 23 -23.78 11.58 15.91
CA ASP A 23 -22.94 11.73 14.72
C ASP A 23 -23.00 10.47 13.84
N GLN A 24 -23.38 10.64 12.58
CA GLN A 24 -23.61 9.52 11.67
C GLN A 24 -22.31 8.86 11.20
N THR A 25 -21.21 9.61 11.13
CA THR A 25 -19.91 9.08 10.72
C THR A 25 -19.35 8.20 11.82
N GLU A 26 -19.31 8.71 13.06
CA GLU A 26 -18.85 7.94 14.22
C GLU A 26 -19.70 6.69 14.45
N LEU A 27 -21.03 6.82 14.36
CA LEU A 27 -21.96 5.70 14.49
C LEU A 27 -21.63 4.57 13.51
N MET A 28 -21.53 4.90 12.21
CA MET A 28 -21.29 3.90 11.17
C MET A 28 -19.88 3.31 11.24
N ASP A 29 -18.87 4.09 11.64
CA ASP A 29 -17.52 3.59 11.86
C ASP A 29 -17.48 2.58 13.01
N GLN A 30 -18.20 2.83 14.12
CA GLN A 30 -18.29 1.87 15.22
C GLN A 30 -19.07 0.61 14.84
N CYS A 31 -20.15 0.73 14.07
CA CYS A 31 -20.88 -0.43 13.55
C CYS A 31 -19.99 -1.31 12.65
N LEU A 32 -19.25 -0.70 11.73
CA LEU A 32 -18.34 -1.43 10.84
C LEU A 32 -17.20 -2.08 11.63
N ARG A 33 -16.61 -1.36 12.59
CA ARG A 33 -15.57 -1.88 13.48
C ARG A 33 -16.06 -3.08 14.29
N TYR A 34 -17.28 -3.00 14.84
CA TYR A 34 -17.93 -4.09 15.57
C TYR A 34 -18.11 -5.32 14.69
N TYR A 35 -18.70 -5.14 13.50
CA TYR A 35 -18.93 -6.24 12.56
C TYR A 35 -17.62 -6.91 12.14
N ALA A 36 -16.63 -6.12 11.71
CA ALA A 36 -15.36 -6.61 11.19
C ALA A 36 -14.52 -7.40 12.22
N ASN A 37 -14.65 -7.08 13.51
CA ASN A 37 -13.82 -7.69 14.56
C ASN A 37 -14.51 -8.81 15.33
N ILE A 38 -15.83 -8.97 15.20
CA ILE A 38 -16.62 -9.94 15.98
C ILE A 38 -17.43 -10.86 15.08
N LEU A 39 -18.09 -10.31 14.05
CA LEU A 39 -19.13 -11.00 13.30
C LEU A 39 -18.66 -11.58 11.97
N THR A 40 -17.51 -11.16 11.44
CA THR A 40 -16.92 -11.71 10.21
C THR A 40 -16.97 -13.24 10.10
N PRO A 41 -16.54 -14.04 11.10
CA PRO A 41 -16.55 -15.51 10.98
C PRO A 41 -17.96 -16.11 10.94
N PHE A 42 -18.99 -15.35 11.31
CA PHE A 42 -20.39 -15.75 11.35
C PHE A 42 -21.22 -15.17 10.19
N SER A 43 -20.60 -14.46 9.24
CA SER A 43 -21.28 -13.80 8.12
C SER A 43 -22.30 -14.69 7.38
N PRO A 44 -22.02 -15.97 7.06
CA PRO A 44 -23.02 -16.84 6.43
C PRO A 44 -24.30 -17.04 7.27
N LEU A 45 -24.17 -17.04 8.60
CA LEU A 45 -25.31 -17.17 9.52
C LEU A 45 -26.11 -15.88 9.62
N VAL A 46 -25.45 -14.72 9.48
CA VAL A 46 -26.10 -13.39 9.49
C VAL A 46 -27.10 -13.31 8.35
N THR A 47 -26.69 -13.61 7.12
CA THR A 47 -27.57 -13.56 5.94
C THR A 47 -28.77 -14.50 6.09
N ALA A 48 -28.53 -15.74 6.50
CA ALA A 48 -29.60 -16.73 6.71
C ALA A 48 -30.61 -16.26 7.77
N LYS A 49 -30.14 -15.72 8.90
CA LYS A 49 -31.01 -15.26 9.98
C LYS A 49 -31.79 -14.00 9.61
N ILE A 50 -31.18 -13.07 8.87
CA ILE A 50 -31.90 -11.89 8.37
C ILE A 50 -33.03 -12.30 7.43
N HIS A 51 -32.78 -13.22 6.47
CA HIS A 51 -33.84 -13.71 5.58
C HIS A 51 -34.97 -14.44 6.32
N GLU A 52 -34.64 -15.24 7.34
CA GLU A 52 -35.63 -15.89 8.20
C GLU A 52 -36.51 -14.86 8.91
N ILE A 53 -35.92 -13.81 9.51
CA ILE A 53 -36.67 -12.76 10.19
C ILE A 53 -37.58 -12.00 9.22
N LEU A 54 -37.06 -11.65 8.04
CA LEU A 54 -37.85 -10.98 7.00
C LEU A 54 -39.03 -11.84 6.52
N SER A 55 -38.90 -13.16 6.52
CA SER A 55 -39.98 -14.09 6.11
C SER A 55 -41.22 -14.05 7.01
N PHE A 56 -41.09 -13.56 8.25
CA PHE A 56 -42.22 -13.40 9.16
C PHE A 56 -43.13 -12.22 8.78
N ASN A 57 -42.73 -11.35 7.85
CA ASN A 57 -43.48 -10.18 7.41
C ASN A 57 -43.95 -9.29 8.58
N LEU A 58 -43.14 -9.22 9.64
CA LEU A 58 -43.42 -8.38 10.80
C LEU A 58 -42.93 -6.95 10.53
N PRO A 59 -43.73 -5.92 10.81
CA PRO A 59 -43.28 -4.54 10.70
C PRO A 59 -42.17 -4.26 11.73
N VAL A 60 -41.06 -3.67 11.27
CA VAL A 60 -39.91 -3.30 12.11
C VAL A 60 -39.79 -1.78 12.16
N ASP A 61 -40.45 -1.17 13.15
CA ASP A 61 -40.39 0.28 13.36
C ASP A 61 -39.13 0.73 14.08
N MET A 62 -38.61 -0.12 14.99
CA MET A 62 -37.40 0.16 15.77
C MET A 62 -36.63 -1.13 16.06
N ILE A 63 -35.31 -1.01 16.15
CA ILE A 63 -34.39 -2.06 16.60
C ILE A 63 -33.63 -1.57 17.83
N ALA A 64 -33.89 -2.20 18.98
CA ALA A 64 -33.22 -1.93 20.25
C ALA A 64 -32.15 -3.01 20.50
N THR A 65 -30.89 -2.59 20.43
CA THR A 65 -29.72 -3.45 20.65
C THR A 65 -29.34 -3.43 22.14
N ALA A 66 -28.42 -4.29 22.56
CA ALA A 66 -27.82 -4.25 23.88
C ALA A 66 -26.65 -3.24 23.99
N HIS A 67 -26.19 -2.71 22.86
CA HIS A 67 -25.00 -1.87 22.77
C HIS A 67 -25.23 -0.68 21.82
N GLY A 68 -25.03 0.53 22.34
CA GLY A 68 -25.10 1.77 21.56
C GLY A 68 -26.52 2.30 21.43
N VAL A 69 -26.86 2.76 20.22
CA VAL A 69 -28.11 3.46 19.93
C VAL A 69 -29.27 2.50 19.65
N VAL A 70 -30.49 2.97 19.89
CA VAL A 70 -31.72 2.41 19.35
C VAL A 70 -31.93 2.95 17.94
N TRP A 71 -32.07 2.06 16.97
CA TRP A 71 -32.41 2.42 15.59
C TRP A 71 -33.91 2.69 15.49
N ARG A 72 -34.30 3.97 15.43
CA ARG A 72 -35.70 4.38 15.25
C ARG A 72 -35.99 5.04 13.90
N LYS A 73 -35.02 5.76 13.34
CA LYS A 73 -35.15 6.42 12.04
C LYS A 73 -34.48 5.56 10.99
N ASP A 74 -35.25 5.09 10.02
CA ASP A 74 -34.79 4.14 8.99
C ASP A 74 -34.06 2.95 9.64
N ALA A 75 -34.76 2.21 10.49
CA ALA A 75 -34.18 1.09 11.23
C ALA A 75 -33.65 -0.02 10.30
N THR A 76 -34.14 -0.09 9.07
CA THR A 76 -33.68 -1.02 8.03
C THR A 76 -32.27 -0.71 7.52
N GLN A 77 -31.75 0.50 7.71
CA GLN A 77 -30.41 0.88 7.22
C GLN A 77 -29.31 -0.07 7.72
N ILE A 78 -29.35 -0.46 9.00
CA ILE A 78 -28.33 -1.32 9.60
C ILE A 78 -28.49 -2.78 9.15
N ILE A 79 -29.71 -3.21 8.85
CA ILE A 79 -29.98 -4.54 8.27
C ILE A 79 -29.35 -4.62 6.88
N HIS A 80 -29.56 -3.60 6.03
CA HIS A 80 -28.93 -3.53 4.71
C HIS A 80 -27.41 -3.53 4.80
N LYS A 81 -26.85 -2.79 5.75
CA LYS A 81 -25.39 -2.80 6.01
C LYS A 81 -24.88 -4.17 6.43
N TYR A 82 -25.59 -4.87 7.30
CA TYR A 82 -25.21 -6.23 7.68
C TYR A 82 -25.29 -7.21 6.51
N LEU A 83 -26.28 -7.09 5.63
CA LEU A 83 -26.36 -7.90 4.41
C LEU A 83 -25.19 -7.61 3.46
N GLU A 84 -24.86 -6.33 3.25
CA GLU A 84 -23.69 -5.88 2.48
C GLU A 84 -22.38 -6.43 3.07
N TRP A 85 -22.20 -6.31 4.40
CA TRP A 85 -21.01 -6.77 5.10
C TRP A 85 -20.88 -8.29 5.15
N ALA A 86 -22.00 -9.01 5.23
CA ALA A 86 -22.02 -10.47 5.24
C ALA A 86 -21.66 -11.08 3.88
N ASP A 87 -21.89 -10.35 2.79
CA ASP A 87 -21.62 -10.81 1.43
C ASP A 87 -20.15 -10.63 1.02
N GLN A 88 -19.25 -11.26 1.79
CA GLN A 88 -17.81 -11.32 1.51
C GLN A 88 -17.20 -9.93 1.21
N TYR A 89 -17.65 -8.94 1.98
CA TYR A 89 -17.44 -7.52 1.71
C TYR A 89 -15.99 -7.13 1.43
N GLN A 90 -15.82 -6.27 0.43
CA GLN A 90 -14.56 -5.64 0.08
C GLN A 90 -14.80 -4.37 -0.74
N GLU A 91 -13.91 -3.40 -0.58
CA GLU A 91 -13.79 -2.18 -1.37
C GLU A 91 -12.58 -2.29 -2.30
N ASP A 92 -12.40 -1.31 -3.19
CA ASP A 92 -11.16 -1.14 -3.95
C ASP A 92 -10.04 -0.59 -3.06
N ARG A 93 -9.58 -1.44 -2.13
CA ARG A 93 -8.67 -1.09 -1.03
C ARG A 93 -7.68 -2.22 -0.77
N ILE A 94 -6.43 -1.87 -0.48
CA ILE A 94 -5.39 -2.80 -0.06
C ILE A 94 -4.85 -2.37 1.31
N THR A 95 -4.81 -3.30 2.26
CA THR A 95 -4.16 -3.08 3.56
C THR A 95 -2.77 -3.70 3.56
N ILE A 96 -1.77 -2.91 3.94
CA ILE A 96 -0.40 -3.36 4.17
C ILE A 96 -0.17 -3.26 5.67
N PHE A 97 0.21 -4.36 6.33
CA PHE A 97 0.64 -4.28 7.72
C PHE A 97 1.92 -5.06 7.94
N TYR A 98 2.76 -4.56 8.84
CA TYR A 98 4.05 -5.19 9.11
C TYR A 98 4.54 -4.92 10.53
N ASP A 99 5.57 -5.68 10.93
CA ASP A 99 6.45 -5.33 12.03
C ASP A 99 7.91 -5.26 11.54
N SER A 100 8.74 -4.45 12.20
CA SER A 100 10.14 -4.28 11.78
C SER A 100 11.05 -3.89 12.94
N MET A 101 12.18 -4.58 13.08
CA MET A 101 13.19 -4.26 14.10
C MET A 101 14.06 -3.04 13.73
N SER A 102 14.38 -2.89 12.44
CA SER A 102 15.34 -1.88 11.95
C SER A 102 14.81 -1.08 10.74
N ASN A 103 13.48 -0.98 10.60
CA ASN A 103 12.79 -0.31 9.48
C ASN A 103 13.05 -0.85 8.06
N ASN A 104 13.84 -1.91 7.88
CA ASN A 104 14.05 -2.49 6.54
C ASN A 104 12.73 -2.93 5.89
N THR A 105 11.89 -3.67 6.64
CA THR A 105 10.55 -4.09 6.18
C THR A 105 9.61 -2.91 5.98
N ARG A 106 9.78 -1.82 6.75
CA ARG A 106 9.03 -0.57 6.52
C ARG A 106 9.36 0.02 5.15
N MET A 107 10.63 0.12 4.81
CA MET A 107 11.06 0.65 3.51
C MET A 107 10.47 -0.16 2.34
N MET A 108 10.39 -1.49 2.50
CA MET A 108 9.70 -2.35 1.53
C MET A 108 8.21 -2.04 1.43
N ALA A 109 7.52 -1.89 2.57
CA ALA A 109 6.09 -1.57 2.61
C ALA A 109 5.78 -0.26 1.88
N ASP A 110 6.58 0.78 2.13
CA ASP A 110 6.44 2.09 1.51
C ASP A 110 6.68 2.02 -0.01
N ALA A 111 7.69 1.28 -0.46
CA ALA A 111 7.97 1.08 -1.89
C ALA A 111 6.88 0.27 -2.61
N ILE A 112 6.34 -0.77 -1.96
CA ILE A 112 5.22 -1.55 -2.50
C ILE A 112 3.98 -0.65 -2.66
N ALA A 113 3.67 0.18 -1.66
CA ALA A 113 2.54 1.11 -1.72
C ALA A 113 2.68 2.12 -2.87
N GLN A 114 3.90 2.64 -3.11
CA GLN A 114 4.19 3.49 -4.26
C GLN A 114 3.89 2.78 -5.58
N GLY A 115 4.34 1.53 -5.72
CA GLY A 115 4.09 0.73 -6.91
C GLY A 115 2.60 0.48 -7.18
N ILE A 116 1.82 0.24 -6.13
CA ILE A 116 0.36 0.09 -6.25
C ILE A 116 -0.26 1.37 -6.78
N TYR A 117 0.07 2.51 -6.17
CA TYR A 117 -0.48 3.82 -6.55
C TYR A 117 -0.10 4.25 -7.97
N GLU A 118 1.12 3.93 -8.43
CA GLU A 118 1.58 4.23 -9.80
C GLU A 118 0.75 3.51 -10.87
N VAL A 119 0.26 2.31 -10.59
CA VAL A 119 -0.53 1.50 -11.54
C VAL A 119 -2.02 1.77 -11.41
N ASP A 120 -2.51 1.85 -10.17
CA ASP A 120 -3.93 2.01 -9.89
C ASP A 120 -4.14 3.06 -8.78
N PRO A 121 -4.24 4.36 -9.16
CA PRO A 121 -4.46 5.45 -8.21
C PRO A 121 -5.82 5.39 -7.51
N GLN A 122 -6.77 4.57 -7.96
CA GLN A 122 -8.09 4.45 -7.34
C GLN A 122 -8.06 3.54 -6.10
N VAL A 123 -7.06 2.67 -6.00
CA VAL A 123 -6.90 1.78 -4.85
C VAL A 123 -6.56 2.58 -3.60
N ALA A 124 -7.43 2.52 -2.59
CA ALA A 124 -7.11 3.04 -1.27
C ALA A 124 -6.06 2.14 -0.60
N VAL A 125 -4.83 2.63 -0.43
CA VAL A 125 -3.76 1.91 0.28
C VAL A 125 -3.64 2.42 1.72
N LYS A 126 -3.68 1.50 2.70
CA LYS A 126 -3.42 1.80 4.11
C LYS A 126 -2.25 0.99 4.62
N ILE A 127 -1.29 1.66 5.27
CA ILE A 127 -0.06 1.04 5.78
C ILE A 127 -0.06 1.13 7.30
N PHE A 128 0.15 0.00 7.98
CA PHE A 128 0.18 -0.08 9.43
C PHE A 128 1.43 -0.78 9.94
N ASN A 129 2.04 -0.21 10.97
CA ASN A 129 2.98 -0.93 11.82
C ASN A 129 2.21 -1.54 13.00
N VAL A 130 2.14 -2.87 13.09
CA VAL A 130 1.37 -3.60 14.12
C VAL A 130 1.87 -3.36 15.54
N SER A 131 3.11 -2.86 15.70
CA SER A 131 3.66 -2.46 17.00
C SER A 131 3.25 -1.05 17.42
N ARG A 132 2.63 -0.26 16.54
CA ARG A 132 2.36 1.17 16.75
C ARG A 132 0.91 1.58 16.49
N HIS A 133 0.10 0.71 15.90
CA HIS A 133 -1.29 1.00 15.53
C HIS A 133 -2.25 0.08 16.26
N ASP A 134 -3.50 0.53 16.37
CA ASP A 134 -4.57 -0.25 16.95
C ASP A 134 -4.85 -1.50 16.11
N LYS A 135 -4.86 -2.64 16.77
CA LYS A 135 -5.04 -3.95 16.14
C LYS A 135 -6.38 -4.05 15.41
N ASN A 136 -7.44 -3.58 16.07
CA ASN A 136 -8.79 -3.68 15.55
C ASN A 136 -9.01 -2.74 14.36
N GLU A 137 -8.31 -1.61 14.29
CA GLU A 137 -8.29 -0.74 13.11
C GLU A 137 -7.66 -1.44 11.90
N ILE A 138 -6.55 -2.17 12.11
CA ILE A 138 -5.92 -2.96 11.05
C ILE A 138 -6.88 -4.04 10.53
N LEU A 139 -7.56 -4.76 11.44
CA LEU A 139 -8.54 -5.78 11.08
C LEU A 139 -9.77 -5.21 10.38
N THR A 140 -10.26 -4.03 10.81
CA THR A 140 -11.33 -3.32 10.10
C THR A 140 -10.88 -2.86 8.71
N SER A 141 -9.65 -2.37 8.56
CA SER A 141 -9.09 -2.03 7.25
C SER A 141 -8.97 -3.27 6.36
N LEU A 142 -8.53 -4.41 6.91
CA LEU A 142 -8.47 -5.70 6.21
C LEU A 142 -9.86 -6.19 5.78
N PHE A 143 -10.86 -6.10 6.66
CA PHE A 143 -12.24 -6.45 6.34
C PHE A 143 -12.74 -5.71 5.10
N ARG A 144 -12.45 -4.41 5.01
CA ARG A 144 -12.78 -3.56 3.85
C ARG A 144 -11.90 -3.79 2.62
N SER A 145 -10.78 -4.51 2.73
CA SER A 145 -9.80 -4.62 1.64
C SER A 145 -10.09 -5.80 0.72
N LYS A 146 -9.81 -5.64 -0.58
CA LYS A 146 -9.78 -6.75 -1.55
C LYS A 146 -8.58 -7.67 -1.38
N GLY A 147 -7.52 -7.15 -0.77
CA GLY A 147 -6.34 -7.94 -0.43
C GLY A 147 -5.43 -7.31 0.61
N VAL A 148 -4.46 -8.09 1.06
CA VAL A 148 -3.57 -7.74 2.16
C VAL A 148 -2.11 -8.09 1.89
N LEU A 149 -1.19 -7.22 2.29
CA LEU A 149 0.23 -7.50 2.26
C LEU A 149 0.78 -7.52 3.68
N VAL A 150 1.40 -8.64 4.07
CA VAL A 150 1.87 -8.87 5.45
C VAL A 150 3.39 -8.92 5.51
N GLY A 151 3.96 -8.00 6.27
CA GLY A 151 5.40 -7.81 6.39
C GLY A 151 5.98 -8.29 7.71
N SER A 152 7.09 -9.03 7.69
CA SER A 152 7.89 -9.29 8.89
C SER A 152 9.36 -9.49 8.56
N SER A 153 10.26 -8.98 9.39
CA SER A 153 11.63 -9.48 9.37
C SER A 153 11.73 -10.90 9.95
N THR A 154 12.76 -11.66 9.58
CA THR A 154 13.11 -12.88 10.31
C THR A 154 13.78 -12.53 11.64
N MET A 155 13.19 -13.01 12.73
CA MET A 155 13.73 -12.91 14.10
C MET A 155 13.86 -14.33 14.66
N ASN A 156 15.07 -14.77 15.03
CA ASN A 156 15.30 -16.12 15.60
C ASN A 156 14.68 -17.26 14.76
N ASN A 157 14.83 -17.20 13.43
CA ASN A 157 14.28 -18.15 12.46
C ASN A 157 12.73 -18.23 12.42
N VAL A 158 12.02 -17.29 13.07
CA VAL A 158 10.55 -17.14 13.03
C VAL A 158 10.18 -15.74 12.52
N MET A 159 8.88 -15.53 12.28
CA MET A 159 8.33 -14.19 12.08
C MET A 159 8.25 -13.43 13.41
N MET A 160 8.08 -12.12 13.37
CA MET A 160 7.92 -11.30 14.56
C MET A 160 6.62 -11.65 15.30
N PRO A 161 6.61 -11.62 16.65
CA PRO A 161 5.52 -12.19 17.45
C PRO A 161 4.18 -11.47 17.25
N LYS A 162 4.18 -10.14 17.05
CA LYS A 162 2.93 -9.40 16.80
C LYS A 162 2.30 -9.76 15.45
N VAL A 163 3.12 -10.02 14.44
CA VAL A 163 2.65 -10.52 13.14
C VAL A 163 2.07 -11.93 13.28
N ALA A 164 2.73 -12.80 14.06
CA ALA A 164 2.20 -14.14 14.34
C ALA A 164 0.84 -14.10 15.05
N GLY A 165 0.68 -13.23 16.05
CA GLY A 165 -0.59 -13.04 16.77
C GLY A 165 -1.70 -12.48 15.87
N MET A 166 -1.37 -11.52 15.01
CA MET A 166 -2.31 -11.01 13.99
C MET A 166 -2.78 -12.11 13.05
N LEU A 167 -1.87 -12.95 12.56
CA LEU A 167 -2.23 -14.05 11.65
C LEU A 167 -3.10 -15.11 12.34
N GLU A 168 -2.86 -15.37 13.62
CA GLU A 168 -3.71 -16.28 14.41
C GLU A 168 -5.16 -15.76 14.50
N GLU A 169 -5.32 -14.47 14.80
CA GLU A 169 -6.63 -13.84 14.87
C GLU A 169 -7.32 -13.78 13.50
N ILE A 170 -6.58 -13.45 12.44
CA ILE A 170 -7.06 -13.47 11.05
C ILE A 170 -7.59 -14.87 10.67
N THR A 171 -6.90 -15.92 11.11
CA THR A 171 -7.33 -17.32 10.89
C THR A 171 -8.66 -17.59 11.59
N GLY A 172 -8.84 -17.10 12.82
CA GLY A 172 -10.09 -17.20 13.57
C GLY A 172 -11.24 -16.41 12.95
N LEU A 173 -10.96 -15.24 12.37
CA LEU A 173 -11.95 -14.35 11.75
C LEU A 173 -12.44 -14.83 10.38
N ARG A 174 -11.71 -15.74 9.71
CA ARG A 174 -12.15 -16.44 8.48
C ARG A 174 -12.59 -15.51 7.35
N PHE A 175 -11.79 -14.50 7.04
CA PHE A 175 -12.03 -13.63 5.87
C PHE A 175 -12.23 -14.45 4.59
N LYS A 176 -13.12 -13.98 3.70
CA LYS A 176 -13.48 -14.66 2.46
C LYS A 176 -13.25 -13.75 1.25
N ASN A 177 -12.90 -14.38 0.13
CA ASN A 177 -12.69 -13.72 -1.16
C ASN A 177 -11.63 -12.60 -1.12
N LYS A 178 -10.55 -12.80 -0.36
CA LYS A 178 -9.45 -11.85 -0.24
C LYS A 178 -8.14 -12.44 -0.74
N LYS A 179 -7.35 -11.61 -1.41
CA LYS A 179 -6.00 -11.95 -1.86
C LYS A 179 -4.96 -11.58 -0.82
N ALA A 180 -3.80 -12.23 -0.81
CA ALA A 180 -2.73 -11.90 0.12
C ALA A 180 -1.32 -12.04 -0.46
N GLY A 181 -0.37 -11.31 0.10
CA GLY A 181 1.06 -11.48 -0.20
C GLY A 181 1.91 -11.30 1.05
N ALA A 182 3.01 -12.04 1.15
CA ALA A 182 3.96 -11.94 2.25
C ALA A 182 5.19 -11.16 1.81
N PHE A 183 5.77 -10.34 2.69
CA PHE A 183 7.03 -9.68 2.40
C PHE A 183 7.92 -9.53 3.63
N GLY A 184 9.21 -9.25 3.44
CA GLY A 184 10.10 -9.06 4.58
C GLY A 184 11.58 -8.99 4.28
N SER A 185 12.32 -8.38 5.21
CA SER A 185 13.78 -8.35 5.22
C SER A 185 14.36 -9.47 6.10
N PHE A 186 15.53 -9.98 5.77
CA PHE A 186 16.25 -10.97 6.58
C PHE A 186 17.77 -10.73 6.58
N GLY A 187 18.47 -11.23 7.60
CA GLY A 187 19.94 -11.10 7.68
C GLY A 187 20.69 -12.20 6.91
N TRP A 188 20.37 -13.46 7.20
CA TRP A 188 21.07 -14.64 6.67
C TRP A 188 20.13 -15.61 5.98
N ASN A 189 19.53 -16.55 6.72
CA ASN A 189 18.78 -17.68 6.13
C ASN A 189 17.31 -17.35 5.81
N GLY A 190 16.75 -16.27 6.38
CA GLY A 190 15.35 -15.90 6.12
C GLY A 190 14.33 -16.85 6.75
N GLY A 191 13.25 -17.16 6.02
CA GLY A 191 12.21 -18.11 6.43
C GLY A 191 10.93 -17.52 7.04
N ALA A 192 10.94 -16.27 7.54
CA ALA A 192 9.72 -15.66 8.07
C ALA A 192 8.65 -15.42 6.99
N VAL A 193 9.06 -14.94 5.82
CA VAL A 193 8.15 -14.65 4.69
C VAL A 193 7.44 -15.91 4.21
N ASP A 194 8.16 -17.04 4.10
CA ASP A 194 7.55 -18.32 3.69
C ASP A 194 6.54 -18.81 4.73
N ARG A 195 6.86 -18.69 6.02
CA ARG A 195 5.93 -19.05 7.10
C ARG A 195 4.68 -18.16 7.12
N ILE A 196 4.83 -16.87 6.81
CA ILE A 196 3.68 -15.96 6.68
C ILE A 196 2.82 -16.38 5.48
N HIS A 197 3.45 -16.66 4.33
CA HIS A 197 2.75 -17.12 3.15
C HIS A 197 1.93 -18.39 3.43
N THR A 198 2.51 -19.41 4.07
CA THR A 198 1.78 -20.62 4.46
C THR A 198 0.60 -20.30 5.37
N ARG A 199 0.79 -19.49 6.42
CA ARG A 199 -0.31 -19.12 7.34
C ARG A 199 -1.44 -18.34 6.67
N LEU A 200 -1.11 -17.49 5.69
CA LEU A 200 -2.12 -16.77 4.91
C LEU A 200 -2.92 -17.72 4.01
N THR A 201 -2.25 -18.67 3.36
CA THR A 201 -2.92 -19.72 2.59
C THR A 201 -3.82 -20.57 3.47
N ASP A 202 -3.34 -20.99 4.66
CA ASP A 202 -4.12 -21.76 5.63
C ASP A 202 -5.35 -20.99 6.15
N ALA A 203 -5.23 -19.67 6.29
CA ALA A 203 -6.33 -18.77 6.65
C ALA A 203 -7.37 -18.57 5.52
N GLY A 204 -7.12 -19.11 4.32
CA GLY A 204 -8.06 -19.11 3.19
C GLY A 204 -7.89 -17.95 2.20
N PHE A 205 -6.74 -17.26 2.21
CA PHE A 205 -6.44 -16.23 1.22
C PHE A 205 -5.89 -16.82 -0.09
N GLU A 206 -6.21 -16.18 -1.21
CA GLU A 206 -5.52 -16.44 -2.49
C GLU A 206 -4.16 -15.72 -2.46
N THR A 207 -3.07 -16.47 -2.41
CA THR A 207 -1.74 -15.90 -2.16
C THR A 207 -0.93 -15.65 -3.43
N VAL A 208 -0.22 -14.50 -3.46
CA VAL A 208 0.80 -14.19 -4.46
C VAL A 208 2.20 -14.54 -3.95
N LEU A 209 3.18 -14.58 -4.86
CA LEU A 209 4.57 -14.85 -4.53
C LEU A 209 5.10 -13.85 -3.50
N GLY A 210 5.75 -14.35 -2.45
CA GLY A 210 6.29 -13.50 -1.39
C GLY A 210 7.57 -12.77 -1.80
N LEU A 211 7.71 -11.51 -1.35
CA LEU A 211 8.87 -10.66 -1.63
C LEU A 211 9.89 -10.69 -0.48
N LYS A 212 11.16 -10.95 -0.78
CA LYS A 212 12.22 -11.06 0.23
C LYS A 212 13.39 -10.14 -0.12
N THR A 213 13.93 -9.43 0.87
CA THR A 213 15.16 -8.64 0.72
C THR A 213 16.16 -9.00 1.80
N LYS A 214 17.45 -8.97 1.47
CA LYS A 214 18.51 -9.20 2.45
C LYS A 214 18.94 -7.84 3.02
N TRP A 215 19.02 -7.74 4.35
CA TRP A 215 19.41 -6.53 5.07
C TRP A 215 18.55 -5.31 4.69
N LYS A 216 19.13 -4.11 4.80
CA LYS A 216 18.49 -2.86 4.38
C LYS A 216 18.37 -2.86 2.86
N PRO A 217 17.17 -2.64 2.29
CA PRO A 217 17.00 -2.53 0.85
C PRO A 217 17.87 -1.39 0.30
N ASP A 218 18.71 -1.73 -0.68
CA ASP A 218 19.38 -0.76 -1.54
C ASP A 218 18.41 -0.26 -2.63
N GLY A 219 18.92 0.57 -3.54
CA GLY A 219 18.15 1.07 -4.66
C GLY A 219 17.46 -0.02 -5.48
N LYS A 220 18.22 -1.04 -5.89
CA LYS A 220 17.71 -2.15 -6.71
C LYS A 220 16.62 -2.93 -5.97
N ALA A 221 16.82 -3.19 -4.69
CA ALA A 221 15.84 -3.87 -3.86
C ALA A 221 14.56 -3.03 -3.68
N LEU A 222 14.67 -1.70 -3.52
CA LEU A 222 13.50 -0.82 -3.47
C LEU A 222 12.75 -0.78 -4.80
N LEU A 223 13.45 -0.77 -5.94
CA LEU A 223 12.83 -0.87 -7.25
C LEU A 223 12.08 -2.20 -7.39
N ALA A 224 12.67 -3.32 -6.96
CA ALA A 224 12.00 -4.61 -6.95
C ALA A 224 10.76 -4.62 -6.04
N CYS A 225 10.80 -3.93 -4.90
CA CYS A 225 9.63 -3.74 -4.03
C CYS A 225 8.53 -2.94 -4.73
N ARG A 226 8.91 -1.88 -5.46
CA ARG A 226 7.96 -1.07 -6.22
C ARG A 226 7.33 -1.86 -7.37
N GLU A 227 8.13 -2.59 -8.15
CA GLU A 227 7.63 -3.45 -9.22
C GLU A 227 6.72 -4.56 -8.68
N HIS A 228 7.02 -5.11 -7.51
CA HIS A 228 6.11 -6.04 -6.84
C HIS A 228 4.75 -5.40 -6.53
N GLY A 229 4.73 -4.15 -6.05
CA GLY A 229 3.49 -3.39 -5.85
C GLY A 229 2.71 -3.15 -7.14
N LYS A 230 3.41 -2.83 -8.24
CA LYS A 230 2.80 -2.69 -9.57
C LYS A 230 2.12 -3.99 -10.00
N GLU A 231 2.80 -5.12 -9.83
CA GLU A 231 2.27 -6.41 -10.22
C GLU A 231 1.05 -6.82 -9.37
N VAL A 232 1.11 -6.57 -8.06
CA VAL A 232 -0.05 -6.75 -7.16
C VAL A 232 -1.24 -5.92 -7.63
N ALA A 233 -1.04 -4.64 -7.98
CA ALA A 233 -2.12 -3.79 -8.48
C ALA A 233 -2.72 -4.33 -9.78
N ARG A 234 -1.90 -4.80 -10.73
CA ARG A 234 -2.39 -5.43 -11.98
C ARG A 234 -3.20 -6.69 -11.73
N GLN A 235 -2.69 -7.59 -10.89
CA GLN A 235 -3.34 -8.87 -10.63
C GLN A 235 -4.63 -8.74 -9.80
N TRP A 236 -4.73 -7.68 -8.99
CA TRP A 236 -5.84 -7.47 -8.06
C TRP A 236 -6.78 -6.35 -8.52
N ALA A 237 -6.63 -5.84 -9.75
CA ALA A 237 -7.50 -4.83 -10.32
C ALA A 237 -8.96 -5.33 -10.38
N LEU A 238 -9.90 -4.52 -9.87
CA LEU A 238 -11.34 -4.79 -9.94
C LEU A 238 -11.99 -4.11 -11.15
N HIS A 239 -11.24 -3.24 -11.81
CA HIS A 239 -11.68 -2.42 -12.93
C HIS A 239 -10.60 -2.40 -14.03
N PRO A 240 -10.95 -2.06 -15.29
CA PRO A 240 -9.98 -1.96 -16.36
C PRO A 240 -8.93 -0.89 -16.05
N LEU A 241 -7.66 -1.29 -16.02
CA LEU A 241 -6.55 -0.36 -15.81
C LEU A 241 -6.32 0.48 -17.07
N LYS A 242 -6.03 1.77 -16.87
CA LYS A 242 -5.57 2.62 -17.97
C LYS A 242 -4.18 2.14 -18.39
N VAL A 243 -4.07 1.59 -19.59
CA VAL A 243 -2.76 1.32 -20.19
C VAL A 243 -2.10 2.68 -20.42
N LEU A 244 -1.13 3.03 -19.58
CA LEU A 244 -0.20 4.09 -19.93
C LEU A 244 0.63 3.54 -21.08
N ASP A 245 0.32 3.99 -22.31
CA ASP A 245 1.13 3.70 -23.49
C ASP A 245 2.52 4.31 -23.28
N ILE A 246 3.41 3.54 -22.68
CA ILE A 246 4.84 3.81 -22.74
C ILE A 246 5.23 3.51 -24.18
N LYS A 247 5.26 4.54 -25.02
CA LYS A 247 5.92 4.47 -26.32
C LYS A 247 7.33 3.95 -26.09
N GLN A 248 7.56 2.69 -26.44
CA GLN A 248 8.89 2.12 -26.54
C GLN A 248 9.59 2.83 -27.70
N GLU A 249 10.37 3.85 -27.39
CA GLU A 249 11.34 4.36 -28.36
C GLU A 249 12.40 3.26 -28.58
N LYS A 250 12.28 2.57 -29.72
CA LYS A 250 13.35 1.70 -30.22
C LYS A 250 14.58 2.57 -30.53
N PRO A 251 15.80 2.11 -30.20
CA PRO A 251 17.01 2.80 -30.61
C PRO A 251 17.14 2.73 -32.14
N ALA A 252 17.13 3.89 -32.78
CA ALA A 252 17.37 4.02 -34.21
C ALA A 252 18.84 3.65 -34.51
N VAL A 253 19.02 2.74 -35.45
CA VAL A 253 20.32 2.29 -35.97
C VAL A 253 20.89 3.38 -36.88
N ASN A 254 22.17 3.70 -36.65
CA ASN A 254 22.96 4.68 -37.38
C ASN A 254 23.08 4.36 -38.88
N ASP A 255 23.06 5.41 -39.70
CA ASP A 255 23.84 5.50 -40.95
C ASP A 255 24.15 6.99 -41.27
N PRO A 256 25.19 7.27 -42.08
CA PRO A 256 26.20 8.28 -41.76
C PRO A 256 25.98 9.71 -42.29
N VAL A 257 26.85 10.57 -41.78
CA VAL A 257 26.81 12.04 -41.67
C VAL A 257 27.34 12.79 -42.92
N MET A 258 26.63 13.88 -43.28
CA MET A 258 27.10 15.17 -43.90
C MET A 258 27.44 15.23 -45.42
N PRO A 259 27.36 16.42 -46.10
CA PRO A 259 27.71 17.74 -45.53
C PRO A 259 26.86 18.99 -45.85
N VAL A 260 26.82 19.85 -44.82
CA VAL A 260 27.08 21.31 -44.75
C VAL A 260 26.50 22.24 -45.83
N ASN A 261 25.64 23.17 -45.38
CA ASN A 261 25.78 24.61 -45.67
C ASN A 261 25.07 25.48 -44.62
N LYS A 262 25.67 26.63 -44.33
CA LYS A 262 25.32 27.65 -43.32
C LYS A 262 24.82 28.93 -44.06
N PRO A 263 24.45 30.04 -43.38
CA PRO A 263 23.21 30.35 -42.66
C PRO A 263 22.44 31.55 -43.28
N THR A 264 21.17 31.81 -42.92
CA THR A 264 20.69 33.20 -42.71
C THR A 264 19.36 33.30 -41.92
N GLU A 265 19.44 34.04 -40.81
CA GLU A 265 18.52 35.03 -40.20
C GLU A 265 16.98 34.89 -40.23
N SER A 266 16.39 34.86 -39.01
CA SER A 266 15.65 35.96 -38.34
C SER A 266 14.29 35.57 -37.72
N ALA A 267 14.06 36.12 -36.50
CA ALA A 267 12.78 36.42 -35.84
C ALA A 267 11.82 35.24 -35.52
N SER A 268 11.13 35.10 -34.38
CA SER A 268 10.90 35.94 -33.21
C SER A 268 10.09 35.16 -32.15
N GLN A 269 10.17 35.63 -30.89
CA GLN A 269 9.13 35.62 -29.85
C GLN A 269 8.99 34.42 -28.89
N ALA A 270 8.68 34.84 -27.66
CA ALA A 270 8.74 34.16 -26.37
C ALA A 270 7.74 33.03 -26.19
N GLU A 271 8.15 32.00 -25.44
CA GLU A 271 7.24 31.10 -24.73
C GLU A 271 7.88 30.48 -23.47
N VAL A 272 6.97 30.03 -22.62
CA VAL A 272 7.05 29.66 -21.20
C VAL A 272 8.12 28.60 -20.91
N ALA A 273 8.86 28.77 -19.80
CA ALA A 273 9.99 27.94 -19.41
C ALA A 273 9.61 26.47 -19.18
N SER A 274 9.78 25.67 -20.22
CA SER A 274 10.01 24.23 -20.15
C SER A 274 11.33 23.96 -19.43
N VAL A 275 11.31 23.08 -18.43
CA VAL A 275 12.52 22.54 -17.80
C VAL A 275 13.34 21.85 -18.89
N SER A 276 14.39 22.53 -19.33
CA SER A 276 15.37 22.02 -20.26
C SER A 276 16.13 20.88 -19.60
N THR A 277 16.13 19.72 -20.25
CA THR A 277 17.15 18.68 -20.09
C THR A 277 18.51 19.31 -20.37
N THR A 278 19.16 19.84 -19.34
CA THR A 278 20.55 20.29 -19.44
C THR A 278 21.43 19.05 -19.40
N ASP A 279 22.21 18.83 -20.46
CA ASP A 279 23.30 17.86 -20.51
C ASP A 279 24.24 18.10 -19.32
N PHE A 280 24.23 17.19 -18.33
CA PHE A 280 25.10 17.24 -17.15
C PHE A 280 26.44 16.52 -17.37
N ALA A 281 26.90 16.45 -18.62
CA ALA A 281 28.08 15.70 -19.01
C ALA A 281 29.34 16.17 -18.23
N GLY A 282 29.93 15.27 -17.45
CA GLY A 282 31.15 15.46 -16.67
C GLY A 282 30.98 16.33 -15.41
N GLN A 283 29.76 16.61 -14.97
CA GLN A 283 29.51 17.40 -13.76
C GLN A 283 29.33 16.51 -12.54
N SER A 284 30.04 16.82 -11.45
CA SER A 284 29.76 16.24 -10.14
C SER A 284 28.47 16.82 -9.59
N LEU A 285 27.68 16.00 -8.88
CA LEU A 285 26.44 16.46 -8.24
C LEU A 285 26.56 16.36 -6.73
N VAL A 286 25.92 17.28 -6.03
CA VAL A 286 25.87 17.31 -4.57
C VAL A 286 24.46 16.99 -4.08
N CYS A 287 24.38 16.10 -3.09
CA CYS A 287 23.15 15.87 -2.36
C CYS A 287 22.83 17.10 -1.51
N THR A 288 21.73 17.79 -1.82
CA THR A 288 21.31 19.01 -1.09
C THR A 288 21.00 18.77 0.39
N VAL A 289 20.81 17.51 0.79
CA VAL A 289 20.43 17.13 2.17
C VAL A 289 21.64 16.86 3.06
N CYS A 290 22.61 16.08 2.60
CA CYS A 290 23.77 15.67 3.41
C CYS A 290 25.12 16.10 2.83
N GLN A 291 25.11 16.81 1.70
CA GLN A 291 26.30 17.36 1.04
C GLN A 291 27.26 16.29 0.47
N TRP A 292 26.83 15.03 0.36
CA TRP A 292 27.61 14.01 -0.34
C TRP A 292 27.71 14.32 -1.83
N VAL A 293 28.91 14.16 -2.41
CA VAL A 293 29.19 14.48 -3.82
C VAL A 293 29.33 13.21 -4.65
N TYR A 294 28.49 13.09 -5.68
CA TYR A 294 28.67 12.13 -6.77
C TYR A 294 29.74 12.63 -7.73
N ASP A 295 30.82 11.87 -7.88
CA ASP A 295 31.84 12.09 -8.91
C ASP A 295 31.69 11.04 -10.02
N PRO A 296 31.32 11.42 -11.26
CA PRO A 296 31.25 10.51 -12.40
C PRO A 296 32.54 9.69 -12.57
N ALA A 297 33.72 10.25 -12.29
CA ALA A 297 34.99 9.54 -12.43
C ALA A 297 35.13 8.36 -11.46
N LEU A 298 34.48 8.42 -10.28
CA LEU A 298 34.49 7.36 -9.28
C LEU A 298 33.28 6.43 -9.40
N GLY A 299 32.14 6.96 -9.85
CA GLY A 299 30.86 6.26 -9.80
C GLY A 299 30.43 5.95 -8.36
N GLU A 300 29.65 4.89 -8.17
CA GLU A 300 29.34 4.33 -6.86
C GLU A 300 29.25 2.80 -6.98
N PRO A 301 30.40 2.09 -6.93
CA PRO A 301 30.46 0.65 -7.16
C PRO A 301 29.59 -0.18 -6.21
N ASN A 302 29.31 0.30 -4.98
CA ASN A 302 28.47 -0.43 -4.03
C ASN A 302 26.98 -0.45 -4.43
N GLN A 303 26.59 0.39 -5.39
CA GLN A 303 25.25 0.42 -5.97
C GLN A 303 25.27 0.07 -7.46
N ASP A 304 26.34 -0.60 -7.91
CA ASP A 304 26.58 -1.02 -9.30
C ASP A 304 26.60 0.14 -10.31
N VAL A 305 27.07 1.31 -9.88
CA VAL A 305 27.35 2.46 -10.76
C VAL A 305 28.84 2.47 -11.04
N ALA A 306 29.23 2.11 -12.27
CA ALA A 306 30.64 2.00 -12.64
C ALA A 306 31.34 3.38 -12.68
N PRO A 307 32.65 3.44 -12.43
CA PRO A 307 33.45 4.61 -12.73
C PRO A 307 33.26 5.07 -14.18
N GLY A 308 33.10 6.36 -14.39
CA GLY A 308 32.80 6.98 -15.68
C GLY A 308 31.31 7.02 -16.05
N THR A 309 30.40 6.64 -15.15
CA THR A 309 28.95 6.75 -15.41
C THR A 309 28.51 8.21 -15.28
N GLU A 310 27.89 8.77 -16.30
CA GLU A 310 27.35 10.13 -16.26
C GLU A 310 26.05 10.19 -15.45
N TRP A 311 25.70 11.34 -14.87
CA TRP A 311 24.54 11.43 -13.97
C TRP A 311 23.19 11.06 -14.64
N GLN A 312 23.07 11.34 -15.94
CA GLN A 312 21.92 10.93 -16.74
C GLN A 312 21.81 9.41 -16.87
N ASP A 313 22.94 8.71 -16.88
CA ASP A 313 23.06 7.26 -16.99
C ASP A 313 23.05 6.57 -15.61
N VAL A 314 23.20 7.33 -14.52
CA VAL A 314 23.00 6.81 -13.16
C VAL A 314 21.57 6.30 -13.05
N PRO A 315 21.35 5.04 -12.63
CA PRO A 315 20.00 4.48 -12.57
C PRO A 315 19.08 5.22 -11.59
N ASP A 316 17.79 5.34 -11.92
CA ASP A 316 16.79 6.05 -11.08
C ASP A 316 16.64 5.49 -9.66
N TYR A 317 17.07 4.25 -9.44
CA TYR A 317 17.08 3.62 -8.14
C TYR A 317 18.26 4.05 -7.25
N PHE A 318 19.22 4.82 -7.76
CA PHE A 318 20.38 5.30 -6.99
C PHE A 318 19.95 6.05 -5.72
N LEU A 319 20.55 5.69 -4.59
CA LEU A 319 20.36 6.34 -3.30
C LEU A 319 21.65 7.03 -2.88
N CYS A 320 21.57 8.21 -2.28
CA CYS A 320 22.74 8.83 -1.65
C CYS A 320 23.34 7.88 -0.60
N PRO A 321 24.66 7.56 -0.66
CA PRO A 321 25.30 6.64 0.30
C PRO A 321 25.16 7.08 1.76
N ASP A 322 25.15 8.39 2.01
CA ASP A 322 25.09 8.94 3.37
C ASP A 322 23.66 9.01 3.91
N CYS A 323 22.71 9.58 3.16
CA CYS A 323 21.36 9.85 3.67
C CYS A 323 20.27 8.91 3.11
N SER A 324 20.60 8.05 2.14
CA SER A 324 19.67 7.09 1.51
C SER A 324 18.45 7.73 0.80
N LEU A 325 18.54 9.00 0.39
CA LEU A 325 17.51 9.66 -0.44
C LEU A 325 17.82 9.46 -1.93
N GLY A 326 16.79 9.39 -2.76
CA GLY A 326 16.92 9.13 -4.20
C GLY A 326 17.48 10.30 -5.01
N LYS A 327 17.71 10.08 -6.32
CA LYS A 327 18.31 11.07 -7.25
C LYS A 327 17.67 12.47 -7.25
N ALA A 328 16.39 12.59 -6.89
CA ALA A 328 15.65 13.85 -6.94
C ALA A 328 16.19 14.96 -6.01
N VAL A 329 17.06 14.63 -5.04
CA VAL A 329 17.65 15.63 -4.11
C VAL A 329 19.06 16.10 -4.52
N PHE A 330 19.54 15.71 -5.69
CA PHE A 330 20.87 16.07 -6.18
C PHE A 330 20.82 17.26 -7.12
N GLU A 331 21.77 18.18 -6.93
CA GLU A 331 21.95 19.36 -7.77
C GLU A 331 23.38 19.42 -8.30
N PRO A 332 23.63 20.08 -9.45
CA PRO A 332 24.99 20.25 -9.97
C PRO A 332 25.88 20.98 -8.97
N LEU A 333 27.04 20.40 -8.67
CA LEU A 333 28.03 21.07 -7.84
C LEU A 333 28.69 22.19 -8.67
N ALA A 334 28.36 23.43 -8.35
CA ALA A 334 28.97 24.60 -8.98
C ALA A 334 30.48 24.57 -8.77
N LYS A 335 31.27 24.48 -9.85
CA LYS A 335 32.72 24.70 -9.77
C LYS A 335 32.94 26.18 -9.50
N GLU A 336 33.43 26.53 -8.31
CA GLU A 336 33.94 27.89 -8.06
C GLU A 336 35.04 28.18 -9.08
N VAL A 337 34.84 29.24 -9.88
CA VAL A 337 35.87 29.77 -10.78
C VAL A 337 36.92 30.40 -9.90
N ALA A 338 38.00 29.67 -9.63
CA ALA A 338 39.20 30.23 -9.01
C ALA A 338 39.73 31.36 -9.90
N ALA A 339 39.71 32.58 -9.37
CA ALA A 339 40.24 33.80 -9.99
C ALA A 339 41.76 33.91 -9.87
#